data_AF-A0A1N7P4G1-F1
#
_entry.id   AF-A0A1N7P4G1-F1
#
_cell.length_a   1.000
_cell.length_b   1.000
_cell.length_c   1.000
_cell.angle_alpha   90.00
_cell.angle_beta   90.00
_cell.angle_gamma   90.00
#
_symmetry.space_group_name_H-M   'P 1'
#
loop_
_entity.id
_entity.type
_entity.pdbx_description
1 polymer ?
#
loop_
_entity_poly.entity_id
_entity_poly.type
_entity_poly.pdbx_seq_one_letter_code
_entity_poly.pdbx_strand_id
1 'polypeptide(L)'
;MIEPNVPRELSEKIAKMAESCGSYFRNSPAELAEIAAFVEAEMKGQELPGAARNRDEFVGRTFERLYPMALASDRCRQAVENMMHKQNGSQTRSPFARREENPQYAIDSTLAEALYLTGSAVIGSILMVTSGESGGSIEQRQQEGIPNM
;
A
#
# COMPACT_ATOMS: atom_id res chain seq x y z
N MET A 1 -7.89 28.13 18.37
CA MET A 1 -8.23 28.51 16.99
C MET A 1 -7.33 27.72 16.08
N ILE A 2 -7.90 26.85 15.23
CA ILE A 2 -7.14 26.23 14.13
C ILE A 2 -7.02 27.32 13.07
N GLU A 3 -5.80 27.62 12.62
CA GLU A 3 -5.58 28.58 11.55
C GLU A 3 -6.41 28.18 10.31
N PRO A 4 -7.19 29.10 9.72
CA PRO A 4 -8.15 28.77 8.65
C PRO A 4 -7.52 28.15 7.39
N ASN A 5 -6.19 28.21 7.25
CA ASN A 5 -5.45 27.65 6.12
C ASN A 5 -4.96 26.21 6.33
N VAL A 6 -4.98 25.69 7.56
CA VAL A 6 -4.43 24.36 7.90
C VAL A 6 -5.10 23.22 7.13
N PRO A 7 -6.45 23.16 6.98
CA PRO A 7 -7.07 22.09 6.20
C PRO A 7 -6.65 22.10 4.73
N ARG A 8 -6.50 23.29 4.13
CA ARG A 8 -6.06 23.44 2.73
C ARG A 8 -4.63 22.96 2.54
N GLU A 9 -3.71 23.44 3.36
CA GLU A 9 -2.30 23.05 3.30
C GLU A 9 -2.09 21.56 3.52
N LEU A 10 -2.85 20.95 4.44
CA LEU A 10 -2.82 19.52 4.67
C LEU A 10 -3.32 18.75 3.44
N SER A 11 -4.45 19.16 2.86
CA SER A 11 -5.01 18.50 1.68
C SER A 11 -4.05 18.55 0.49
N GLU A 12 -3.39 19.68 0.25
CA GLU A 12 -2.40 19.85 -0.82
C GLU A 12 -1.17 18.94 -0.60
N LYS A 13 -0.69 18.81 0.64
CA LYS A 13 0.42 17.92 0.98
C LYS A 13 0.06 16.46 0.77
N ILE A 14 -1.14 16.03 1.19
CA ILE A 14 -1.62 14.65 0.98
C ILE A 14 -1.76 14.35 -0.51
N ALA A 15 -2.34 15.28 -1.29
CA ALA A 15 -2.50 15.09 -2.74
C ALA A 15 -1.15 14.92 -3.43
N LYS A 16 -0.14 15.73 -3.08
CA LYS A 16 1.23 15.59 -3.60
C LYS A 16 1.86 14.25 -3.22
N MET A 17 1.67 13.78 -1.99
CA MET A 17 2.17 12.44 -1.59
C MET A 17 1.51 11.33 -2.40
N ALA A 18 0.20 11.41 -2.63
CA ALA A 18 -0.52 10.44 -3.45
C ALA A 18 -0.03 10.44 -4.91
N GLU A 19 0.23 11.62 -5.48
CA GLU A 19 0.80 11.77 -6.82
C GLU A 19 2.21 11.16 -6.90
N SER A 20 3.10 11.49 -5.95
CA SER A 20 4.43 10.90 -5.84
C SER A 20 4.36 9.38 -5.74
N CYS A 21 3.46 8.85 -4.90
CA CYS A 21 3.22 7.42 -4.76
C CYS A 21 2.87 6.74 -6.10
N GLY A 22 1.94 7.34 -6.86
CA GLY A 22 1.58 6.85 -8.19
C GLY A 22 2.75 6.91 -9.18
N SER A 23 3.62 7.92 -9.07
CA SER A 23 4.86 8.00 -9.84
C SER A 23 5.83 6.86 -9.48
N TYR A 24 6.08 6.62 -8.19
CA TYR A 24 6.96 5.54 -7.74
C TYR A 24 6.52 4.17 -8.27
N PHE A 25 5.22 3.85 -8.17
CA PHE A 25 4.68 2.57 -8.66
C PHE A 25 4.87 2.38 -10.16
N ARG A 26 4.65 3.43 -10.96
CA ARG A 26 4.82 3.34 -12.43
C ARG A 26 6.28 3.18 -12.83
N ASN A 27 7.20 3.81 -12.11
CA ASN A 27 8.62 3.87 -12.47
C ASN A 27 9.47 2.77 -11.81
N SER A 28 8.94 2.07 -10.80
CA SER A 28 9.66 1.04 -10.04
C SER A 28 8.84 -0.25 -9.87
N PRO A 29 8.38 -0.88 -10.98
CA PRO A 29 7.52 -2.07 -10.91
C PRO A 29 8.21 -3.27 -10.28
N ALA A 30 9.54 -3.41 -10.43
CA ALA A 30 10.30 -4.50 -9.82
C ALA A 30 10.29 -4.39 -8.29
N GLU A 31 10.56 -3.21 -7.74
CA GLU A 31 10.47 -2.97 -6.30
C GLU A 31 9.04 -3.16 -5.78
N LEU A 32 8.03 -2.79 -6.57
CA LEU A 32 6.63 -2.98 -6.17
C LEU A 32 6.27 -4.46 -6.10
N ALA A 33 6.78 -5.27 -7.04
CA ALA A 33 6.61 -6.71 -7.04
C ALA A 33 7.22 -7.37 -5.81
N GLU A 34 8.30 -6.84 -5.23
CA GLU A 34 8.89 -7.37 -3.99
C GLU A 34 7.92 -7.23 -2.80
N ILE A 35 7.22 -6.10 -2.70
CA ILE A 35 6.21 -5.85 -1.67
C ILE A 35 4.96 -6.71 -1.93
N ALA A 36 4.52 -6.81 -3.18
CA ALA A 36 3.39 -7.65 -3.56
C ALA A 36 3.65 -9.12 -3.25
N ALA A 37 4.83 -9.64 -3.58
CA ALA A 37 5.23 -11.02 -3.28
C ALA A 37 5.28 -11.31 -1.78
N PHE A 38 5.70 -10.32 -0.97
CA PHE A 38 5.61 -10.42 0.49
C PHE A 38 4.16 -10.56 0.96
N VAL A 39 3.26 -9.69 0.48
CA VAL A 39 1.83 -9.75 0.83
C VAL A 39 1.20 -11.08 0.40
N GLU A 40 1.47 -11.53 -0.83
CA GLU A 40 1.00 -12.82 -1.35
C GLU A 40 1.47 -14.00 -0.48
N ALA A 41 2.75 -14.02 -0.11
CA ALA A 41 3.30 -15.07 0.75
C ALA A 41 2.62 -15.10 2.13
N GLU A 42 2.38 -13.93 2.73
CA GLU A 42 1.75 -13.79 4.04
C GLU A 42 0.23 -14.00 4.04
N MET A 43 -0.40 -13.96 2.86
CA MET A 43 -1.83 -14.25 2.66
C MET A 43 -2.07 -15.68 2.13
N LYS A 44 -1.01 -16.40 1.75
CA LYS A 44 -1.12 -17.75 1.21
C LYS A 44 -1.79 -18.70 2.19
N GLY A 45 -2.80 -19.42 1.72
CA GLY A 45 -3.55 -20.40 2.52
C GLY A 45 -4.58 -19.80 3.48
N GLN A 46 -4.81 -18.49 3.43
CA GLN A 46 -5.92 -17.86 4.15
C GLN A 46 -7.22 -18.07 3.39
N GLU A 47 -8.30 -18.35 4.12
CA GLU A 47 -9.64 -18.29 3.53
C GLU A 47 -9.95 -16.85 3.18
N LEU A 48 -9.93 -16.56 1.87
CA LEU A 48 -10.32 -15.26 1.37
C LEU A 48 -11.82 -15.08 1.53
N PRO A 49 -12.31 -13.85 1.83
CA PRO A 49 -13.72 -13.63 2.06
C PRO A 49 -14.51 -13.95 0.79
N GLY A 50 -15.43 -14.91 0.89
CA GLY A 50 -16.51 -15.07 -0.10
C GLY A 50 -17.33 -13.78 -0.24
N ALA A 51 -17.88 -13.55 -1.43
CA ALA A 51 -18.37 -12.26 -1.93
C ALA A 51 -18.92 -11.20 -0.93
N ALA A 52 -18.44 -9.97 -1.15
CA ALA A 52 -18.97 -8.63 -0.86
C ALA A 52 -19.21 -8.19 0.60
N ARG A 53 -19.84 -8.98 1.48
CA ARG A 53 -20.35 -8.41 2.75
C ARG A 53 -19.29 -8.06 3.78
N ASN A 54 -18.11 -8.70 3.73
CA ASN A 54 -17.03 -8.49 4.72
C ASN A 54 -15.69 -8.11 4.08
N ARG A 55 -15.67 -7.65 2.83
CA ARG A 55 -14.42 -7.37 2.10
C ARG A 55 -13.62 -6.25 2.77
N ASP A 56 -14.25 -5.13 3.08
CA ASP A 56 -13.54 -3.98 3.66
C ASP A 56 -13.01 -4.28 5.07
N GLU A 57 -13.79 -5.02 5.86
CA GLU A 57 -13.34 -5.49 7.19
C GLU A 57 -12.16 -6.46 7.07
N PHE A 58 -12.22 -7.41 6.12
CA PHE A 58 -11.11 -8.31 5.85
C PHE A 58 -9.86 -7.55 5.39
N VAL A 59 -9.99 -6.61 4.45
CA VAL A 59 -8.89 -5.78 3.95
C VAL A 59 -8.28 -4.97 5.08
N GLY A 60 -9.11 -4.33 5.91
CA GLY A 60 -8.67 -3.55 7.07
C GLY A 60 -7.88 -4.40 8.07
N ARG A 61 -8.45 -5.54 8.51
CA ARG A 61 -7.78 -6.46 9.44
C ARG A 61 -6.48 -7.04 8.86
N THR A 62 -6.49 -7.35 7.57
CA THR A 62 -5.30 -7.85 6.88
C THR A 62 -4.23 -6.78 6.82
N PHE A 63 -4.58 -5.54 6.51
CA PHE A 63 -3.65 -4.42 6.50
C PHE A 63 -3.06 -4.15 7.89
N GLU A 64 -3.89 -4.10 8.94
CA GLU A 64 -3.44 -3.91 10.33
C GLU A 64 -2.40 -4.96 10.76
N ARG A 65 -2.57 -6.21 10.29
CA ARG A 65 -1.61 -7.30 10.53
C ARG A 65 -0.35 -7.15 9.68
N LEU A 66 -0.49 -6.92 8.37
CA LEU A 66 0.63 -6.99 7.42
C LEU A 66 1.49 -5.73 7.41
N TYR A 67 0.91 -4.55 7.65
CA TYR A 67 1.65 -3.29 7.54
C TYR A 67 2.84 -3.20 8.52
N PRO A 68 2.71 -3.53 9.82
CA PRO A 68 3.85 -3.60 10.72
C PRO A 68 4.91 -4.64 10.29
N MET A 69 4.48 -5.78 9.75
CA MET A 69 5.39 -6.82 9.27
C MET A 69 6.16 -6.37 8.03
N ALA A 70 5.51 -5.65 7.12
CA ALA A 70 6.16 -5.05 5.96
C ALA A 70 7.19 -3.99 6.38
N LEU A 71 6.89 -3.16 7.39
CA LEU A 71 7.85 -2.20 7.94
C LEU A 71 9.04 -2.88 8.63
N ALA A 72 8.85 -4.05 9.23
CA ALA A 72 9.92 -4.85 9.84
C ALA A 72 10.74 -5.66 8.82
N SER A 73 10.23 -5.84 7.59
CA SER A 73 10.89 -6.62 6.54
C SER A 73 11.97 -5.82 5.84
N ASP A 74 13.22 -6.28 5.91
CA ASP A 74 14.36 -5.68 5.20
C ASP A 74 14.12 -5.59 3.70
N ARG A 75 13.51 -6.64 3.12
CA ARG A 75 13.17 -6.71 1.69
C ARG A 75 12.19 -5.60 1.31
N CYS A 76 11.11 -5.43 2.07
CA CYS A 76 10.11 -4.41 1.80
C CYS A 76 10.65 -3.00 2.03
N ARG A 77 11.44 -2.79 3.09
CA ARG A 77 12.12 -1.52 3.33
C ARG A 77 13.03 -1.17 2.17
N GLN A 78 13.95 -2.06 1.79
CA GLN A 78 14.89 -1.82 0.70
C GLN A 78 14.18 -1.52 -0.62
N ALA A 79 13.07 -2.22 -0.92
CA ALA A 79 12.26 -1.93 -2.10
C ALA A 79 11.75 -0.48 -2.09
N VAL A 80 11.18 -0.02 -0.98
CA VAL A 80 10.71 1.37 -0.82
C VAL A 80 11.85 2.38 -0.92
N GLU A 81 12.99 2.11 -0.28
CA GLU A 81 14.17 2.97 -0.40
C GLU A 81 14.63 3.11 -1.85
N ASN A 82 14.69 2.00 -2.58
CA ASN A 82 15.08 1.97 -3.99
C ASN A 82 14.10 2.77 -4.85
N MET A 83 12.78 2.66 -4.61
CA MET A 83 11.78 3.47 -5.31
C MET A 83 12.04 4.96 -5.10
N MET A 84 12.24 5.38 -3.86
CA MET A 84 12.44 6.78 -3.49
C MET A 84 13.75 7.33 -4.04
N HIS A 85 14.82 6.55 -4.04
CA HIS A 85 16.13 6.95 -4.57
C HIS A 85 16.13 7.09 -6.09
N LYS A 86 15.43 6.23 -6.84
CA LYS A 86 15.35 6.29 -8.31
C LYS A 86 14.74 7.61 -8.81
N GLN A 87 13.76 8.16 -8.09
CA GLN A 87 13.09 9.40 -8.49
C GLN A 87 13.84 10.66 -8.03
N ASN A 88 14.42 10.63 -6.83
CA ASN A 88 15.02 11.82 -6.22
C ASN A 88 16.52 11.98 -6.50
N GLY A 89 17.17 11.00 -7.15
CA GLY A 89 18.57 11.08 -7.60
C GLY A 89 19.61 11.19 -6.48
N SER A 90 19.19 11.16 -5.22
CA SER A 90 20.06 11.35 -4.06
C SER A 90 20.09 10.09 -3.20
N GLN A 91 21.29 9.51 -3.02
CA GLN A 91 21.57 8.34 -2.18
C GLN A 91 21.91 8.70 -0.72
N THR A 92 21.75 9.95 -0.30
CA THR A 92 22.49 10.42 0.90
C THR A 92 22.00 9.86 2.24
N ARG A 93 20.78 9.30 2.35
CA ARG A 93 20.31 8.66 3.61
C ARG A 93 19.06 7.79 3.39
N SER A 94 19.00 6.64 4.06
CA SER A 94 17.79 5.81 4.11
C SER A 94 16.61 6.59 4.71
N PRO A 95 15.41 6.53 4.11
CA PRO A 95 14.20 7.15 4.63
C PRO A 95 13.74 6.56 5.97
N PHE A 96 14.15 5.34 6.30
CA PHE A 96 13.83 4.64 7.56
C PHE A 96 14.91 4.80 8.64
N ALA A 97 16.01 5.49 8.34
CA ALA A 97 17.08 5.69 9.31
C ALA A 97 16.58 6.49 10.52
N ARG A 98 16.88 5.99 11.73
CA ARG A 98 16.55 6.67 13.00
C ARG A 98 17.13 8.08 12.98
N ARG A 99 16.29 9.08 13.28
CA ARG A 99 16.71 10.48 13.45
C ARG A 99 16.77 10.80 14.94
N GLU A 100 17.84 11.46 15.36
CA GLU A 100 18.03 11.94 16.74
C GLU A 100 17.40 13.32 16.97
N GLU A 101 16.65 13.85 15.99
CA GLU A 101 16.07 15.19 16.05
C GLU A 101 14.76 15.24 16.83
N ASN A 102 14.41 16.47 17.22
CA ASN A 102 13.33 16.90 18.14
C ASN A 102 12.28 15.83 18.49
N PRO A 103 12.20 15.36 19.76
CA PRO A 103 11.30 14.29 20.18
C PRO A 103 9.81 14.59 19.98
N GLN A 104 9.45 15.85 19.72
CA GLN A 104 8.08 16.27 19.42
C GLN A 104 7.65 15.98 17.96
N TYR A 105 8.59 15.78 17.03
CA TYR A 105 8.31 15.53 15.61
C TYR A 105 9.16 14.38 15.08
N ALA A 106 8.87 13.17 15.55
CA ALA A 106 9.60 11.95 15.17
C ALA A 106 9.41 11.52 13.70
N ILE A 107 8.43 12.09 12.99
CA ILE A 107 8.11 11.79 11.60
C ILE A 107 8.30 13.05 10.76
N ASP A 108 9.39 13.09 9.99
CA ASP A 108 9.61 14.11 8.97
C ASP A 108 8.88 13.77 7.65
N SER A 109 8.97 14.67 6.66
CA SER A 109 8.31 14.50 5.36
C SER A 109 8.80 13.27 4.58
N THR A 110 10.09 12.92 4.66
CA THR A 110 10.66 11.77 3.96
C THR A 110 10.17 10.48 4.60
N LEU A 111 10.18 10.40 5.94
CA LEU A 111 9.64 9.23 6.63
C LEU A 111 8.13 9.12 6.42
N ALA A 112 7.38 10.23 6.45
CA ALA A 112 5.95 10.24 6.15
C ALA A 112 5.66 9.71 4.73
N GLU A 113 6.43 10.15 3.73
CA GLU A 113 6.31 9.68 2.35
C GLU A 113 6.63 8.18 2.23
N ALA A 114 7.68 7.70 2.90
CA ALA A 114 8.04 6.28 2.92
C ALA A 114 6.96 5.40 3.59
N LEU A 115 6.41 5.85 4.71
CA LEU A 115 5.31 5.18 5.40
C LEU A 115 4.04 5.15 4.52
N TYR A 116 3.71 6.27 3.89
CA TYR A 116 2.57 6.37 2.97
C TYR A 116 2.74 5.43 1.77
N LEU A 117 3.91 5.46 1.12
CA LEU A 117 4.25 4.60 -0.02
C LEU A 117 4.16 3.11 0.35
N THR A 118 4.74 2.73 1.50
CA THR A 118 4.66 1.36 2.02
C THR A 118 3.20 0.95 2.25
N GLY A 119 2.42 1.81 2.92
CA GLY A 119 1.01 1.55 3.21
C GLY A 119 0.18 1.36 1.95
N SER A 120 0.34 2.25 0.97
CA SER A 120 -0.32 2.17 -0.33
C SER A 120 0.06 0.89 -1.10
N ALA A 121 1.33 0.47 -1.07
CA ALA A 121 1.76 -0.75 -1.74
C ALA A 121 1.15 -2.00 -1.10
N VAL A 122 1.11 -2.06 0.23
CA VAL A 122 0.48 -3.17 0.98
C VAL A 122 -1.01 -3.23 0.70
N ILE A 123 -1.75 -2.13 0.84
CA ILE A 123 -3.19 -2.09 0.56
C ILE A 123 -3.50 -2.41 -0.90
N GLY A 124 -2.75 -1.84 -1.84
CA GLY A 124 -2.90 -2.15 -3.26
C GLY A 124 -2.72 -3.64 -3.53
N SER A 125 -1.73 -4.27 -2.92
CA SER A 125 -1.46 -5.70 -3.05
C SER A 125 -2.56 -6.57 -2.44
N ILE A 126 -3.06 -6.23 -1.24
CA ILE A 126 -4.21 -6.92 -0.62
C ILE A 126 -5.44 -6.83 -1.53
N LEU A 127 -5.72 -5.65 -2.09
CA LEU A 127 -6.84 -5.44 -3.00
C LEU A 127 -6.69 -6.26 -4.28
N MET A 128 -5.48 -6.39 -4.82
CA MET A 128 -5.21 -7.23 -5.99
C MET A 128 -5.41 -8.72 -5.69
N VAL A 129 -4.83 -9.24 -4.60
CA VAL A 129 -4.98 -10.65 -4.19
C VAL A 129 -6.46 -10.99 -3.97
N THR A 130 -7.22 -10.11 -3.33
CA THR A 130 -8.66 -10.31 -3.06
C THR A 130 -9.56 -10.06 -4.28
N SER A 131 -9.06 -9.42 -5.34
CA SER A 131 -9.85 -9.15 -6.55
C SER A 131 -10.16 -10.42 -7.35
N GLY A 132 -9.29 -11.43 -7.31
CA GLY A 132 -9.51 -12.72 -7.98
C GLY A 132 -10.72 -13.47 -7.44
N GLU A 133 -10.97 -13.38 -6.13
CA GLU A 133 -12.13 -13.99 -5.46
C GLU A 133 -13.43 -13.22 -5.67
N SER A 134 -13.32 -11.94 -6.03
CA SER A 134 -14.48 -11.11 -6.37
C SER A 134 -15.05 -11.44 -7.77
N GLY A 135 -14.40 -12.33 -8.53
CA GLY A 135 -14.78 -12.79 -9.88
C GLY A 135 -15.97 -13.76 -9.95
N GLY A 136 -16.61 -14.09 -8.83
CA GLY A 136 -17.84 -14.89 -8.76
C GLY A 136 -19.07 -14.18 -9.32
N SER A 137 -19.08 -13.83 -10.61
CA SER A 137 -20.27 -13.33 -11.32
C SER A 137 -20.16 -13.34 -12.85
N ILE A 138 -19.00 -13.57 -13.47
CA ILE A 138 -18.95 -13.67 -14.95
C ILE A 138 -19.03 -15.13 -15.38
N GLU A 139 -18.29 -16.04 -14.73
CA GLU A 139 -18.37 -17.48 -15.02
C GLU A 139 -19.68 -18.12 -14.51
N GLN A 140 -20.22 -17.65 -13.38
CA GLN A 140 -21.54 -18.09 -12.88
C GLN A 140 -22.70 -17.60 -13.76
N ARG A 141 -22.63 -16.38 -14.34
CA ARG A 141 -23.66 -15.89 -15.27
C ARG A 141 -23.60 -16.56 -16.65
N GLN A 142 -22.45 -17.11 -17.04
CA GLN A 142 -22.34 -17.90 -18.28
C GLN A 142 -22.87 -19.33 -18.11
N GLN A 143 -22.84 -19.90 -16.89
CA GLN A 143 -23.43 -21.22 -16.61
C GLN A 143 -24.94 -21.17 -16.36
N GLU A 144 -25.48 -20.07 -15.85
CA GLU A 144 -26.93 -19.90 -15.62
C GLU A 144 -27.72 -19.43 -16.85
N GLY A 145 -27.05 -19.25 -18.00
CA GLY A 145 -27.60 -18.67 -19.23
C GLY A 145 -28.13 -19.63 -20.29
N ILE A 146 -28.39 -20.90 -19.97
CA ILE A 146 -29.13 -21.81 -20.86
C ILE A 146 -30.24 -22.52 -20.08
N PRO A 147 -31.48 -21.99 -20.07
CA PRO A 147 -32.64 -22.84 -19.88
C PRO A 147 -32.90 -23.57 -21.21
N ASN A 148 -32.70 -24.88 -21.21
CA ASN A 148 -33.36 -25.76 -22.16
C ASN A 148 -34.87 -25.65 -21.96
N MET A 149 -35.58 -24.96 -22.87
CA MET A 149 -36.82 -25.40 -23.52
C MET A 149 -37.23 -24.39 -24.60
#